data_AF-A0A661JTS5-F1
#
_entry.id   AF-A0A661JTS5-F1
#
_cell.length_a   1.000
_cell.length_b   1.000
_cell.length_c   1.000
_cell.angle_alpha   90.00
_cell.angle_beta   90.00
_cell.angle_gamma   90.00
#
_symmetry.space_group_name_H-M   'P 1'
#
loop_
_entity.id
_entity.type
_entity.pdbx_description
1 polymer ?
#
loop_
_entity_poly.entity_id
_entity_poly.type
_entity_poly.pdbx_seq_one_letter_code
_entity_poly.pdbx_strand_id
1 'polypeptide(L)'
;MVFRIRECKVNDIDLSGITVIYCGDIPHPTFQELMEIGSEGGIYIDDNTTQEQRDLLDTLPVNSHGGVFMRKVFGIRYAKIGSEDNSTSIHIKMPHGEMKQYLTKGLDGNPVRIENQVLPILRDLEACHTPFWCFGDYGRNFEYRDRCGVWADFVFQG
;
A
#
# COMPACT_ATOMS: atom_id res chain seq x y z
N MET A 1 3.78 0.45 1.36
CA MET A 1 3.07 -0.23 0.24
C MET A 1 1.72 0.45 0.04
N VAL A 2 1.28 0.61 -1.21
CA VAL A 2 -0.02 1.22 -1.54
C VAL A 2 -0.94 0.14 -2.09
N PHE A 3 -2.16 0.05 -1.57
CA PHE A 3 -3.18 -0.87 -2.04
C PHE A 3 -4.42 -0.08 -2.44
N ARG A 4 -4.82 -0.20 -3.70
CA ARG A 4 -6.07 0.40 -4.20
C ARG A 4 -7.10 -0.70 -4.41
N ILE A 5 -8.26 -0.58 -3.77
CA ILE A 5 -9.37 -1.52 -3.94
C ILE A 5 -10.19 -1.04 -5.15
N ARG A 6 -9.97 -1.66 -6.32
CA ARG A 6 -10.73 -1.29 -7.52
C ARG A 6 -12.12 -1.88 -7.53
N GLU A 7 -12.21 -3.17 -7.22
CA GLU A 7 -13.46 -3.91 -7.11
C GLU A 7 -13.36 -4.86 -5.92
N CYS A 8 -14.29 -4.74 -4.97
CA CYS A 8 -14.37 -5.64 -3.83
C CYS A 8 -15.75 -5.58 -3.17
N LYS A 9 -16.31 -6.74 -2.86
CA LYS A 9 -17.50 -6.87 -2.02
C LYS A 9 -17.17 -7.85 -0.90
N VAL A 10 -17.51 -7.52 0.33
CA VAL A 10 -17.35 -8.40 1.51
C VAL A 10 -18.65 -8.36 2.30
N ASN A 11 -19.26 -9.50 2.58
CA ASN A 11 -20.55 -9.59 3.29
C ASN A 11 -21.62 -8.66 2.69
N ASP A 12 -21.72 -8.63 1.36
CA ASP A 12 -22.58 -7.74 0.60
C ASP A 12 -22.30 -6.22 0.69
N ILE A 13 -21.25 -5.81 1.38
CA ILE A 13 -20.79 -4.42 1.46
C ILE A 13 -19.77 -4.16 0.36
N ASP A 14 -20.02 -3.14 -0.46
CA ASP A 14 -19.10 -2.70 -1.52
C ASP A 14 -17.96 -1.86 -0.94
N LEU A 15 -16.72 -2.26 -1.22
CA LEU A 15 -15.49 -1.57 -0.83
C LEU A 15 -14.76 -0.95 -2.03
N SER A 16 -15.36 -0.99 -3.21
CA SER A 16 -14.78 -0.48 -4.44
C SER A 16 -14.50 1.03 -4.35
N GLY A 17 -13.35 1.46 -4.87
CA GLY A 17 -12.91 2.85 -4.84
C GLY A 17 -12.22 3.28 -3.54
N ILE A 18 -12.16 2.42 -2.52
CA ILE A 18 -11.46 2.73 -1.26
C ILE A 18 -9.96 2.52 -1.44
N THR A 19 -9.17 3.50 -1.00
CA THR A 19 -7.71 3.39 -0.97
C THR A 19 -7.25 3.03 0.44
N VAL A 20 -6.35 2.04 0.54
CA VAL A 20 -5.71 1.60 1.78
C VAL A 20 -4.20 1.66 1.61
N ILE A 21 -3.51 2.39 2.50
CA ILE A 21 -2.06 2.57 2.44
C ILE A 21 -1.43 2.00 3.70
N TYR A 22 -0.44 1.14 3.50
CA TYR A 22 0.36 0.53 4.55
C TYR A 22 1.67 1.29 4.62
N CYS A 23 1.75 2.20 5.59
CA CYS A 23 2.92 3.04 5.84
C CYS A 23 3.81 2.37 6.89
N GLY A 24 4.64 1.43 6.44
CA GLY A 24 5.54 0.69 7.32
C GLY A 24 7.00 0.79 6.90
N ASP A 25 7.88 0.94 7.89
CA ASP A 25 9.32 0.84 7.66
C ASP A 25 9.70 -0.63 7.40
N ILE A 26 10.47 -0.85 6.34
CA ILE A 26 11.10 -2.13 6.03
C ILE A 26 12.62 -1.89 6.08
N PRO A 27 13.24 -1.92 7.27
CA PRO A 27 14.67 -1.64 7.41
C PRO A 27 15.53 -2.87 7.09
N HIS A 28 14.93 -3.96 6.60
CA HIS A 28 15.58 -5.26 6.48
C HIS A 28 16.29 -5.41 5.12
N PRO A 29 17.58 -5.79 5.10
CA PRO A 29 18.33 -5.96 3.86
C PRO A 29 17.94 -7.23 3.08
N THR A 30 17.28 -8.20 3.71
CA THR A 30 16.85 -9.46 3.06
C THR A 30 15.36 -9.75 3.19
N PHE A 31 14.82 -10.50 2.23
CA PHE A 31 13.43 -10.98 2.28
C PHE A 31 13.20 -11.94 3.46
N GLN A 32 14.20 -12.74 3.82
CA GLN A 32 14.11 -13.64 4.98
C GLN A 32 13.91 -12.85 6.28
N GLU A 33 14.71 -11.81 6.51
CA GLU A 33 14.54 -10.93 7.68
C GLU A 33 13.21 -10.20 7.65
N LEU A 34 12.73 -9.76 6.48
CA LEU A 34 11.38 -9.23 6.35
C LEU A 34 10.32 -10.24 6.78
N MET A 35 10.44 -11.51 6.42
CA MET A 35 9.48 -12.55 6.81
C MET A 35 9.56 -12.90 8.31
N GLU A 36 10.75 -12.87 8.90
CA GLU A 36 10.98 -13.22 10.31
C GLU A 36 10.61 -12.09 11.27
N ILE A 37 10.98 -10.85 10.93
CA ILE A 37 10.87 -9.67 11.80
C ILE A 37 9.65 -8.83 11.44
N GLY A 38 9.30 -8.78 10.15
CA GLY A 38 8.23 -7.95 9.62
C GLY A 38 8.52 -6.46 9.67
N SER A 39 7.59 -5.67 9.13
CA SER A 39 7.61 -4.21 9.17
C SER A 39 6.82 -3.66 10.36
N GLU A 40 7.10 -2.42 10.73
CA GLU A 40 6.30 -1.67 11.70
C GLU A 40 5.70 -0.44 11.03
N GLY A 41 4.41 -0.18 11.21
CA GLY A 41 3.75 0.88 10.46
C GLY A 41 2.33 1.25 10.89
N GLY A 42 1.80 2.29 10.25
CA GLY A 42 0.40 2.68 10.35
C GLY A 42 -0.40 2.30 9.10
N ILE A 43 -1.69 2.05 9.26
CA ILE A 43 -2.63 1.84 8.15
C ILE A 43 -3.43 3.12 7.96
N TYR A 44 -3.54 3.56 6.71
CA TYR A 44 -4.34 4.73 6.32
C TYR A 44 -5.42 4.30 5.35
N ILE A 45 -6.63 4.76 5.60
CA ILE A 45 -7.82 4.43 4.83
C ILE A 45 -8.48 5.74 4.42
N ASP A 46 -9.02 5.78 3.21
CA ASP A 46 -9.76 6.94 2.74
C ASP A 46 -10.91 7.31 3.71
N ASP A 47 -11.05 8.60 4.04
CA ASP A 47 -12.05 9.06 4.98
C ASP A 47 -13.47 9.16 4.40
N ASN A 48 -13.60 9.09 3.06
CA ASN A 48 -14.87 9.00 2.35
C ASN A 48 -15.43 7.57 2.38
N THR A 49 -15.68 7.07 3.60
CA THR A 49 -16.19 5.73 3.88
C THR A 49 -17.42 5.79 4.79
N THR A 50 -18.40 4.93 4.50
CA THR A 50 -19.59 4.77 5.35
C THR A 50 -19.26 4.06 6.66
N GLN A 51 -20.15 4.11 7.64
CA GLN A 51 -19.93 3.39 8.91
C GLN A 51 -19.85 1.87 8.70
N GLU A 52 -20.70 1.30 7.84
CA GLU A 52 -20.67 -0.14 7.53
C GLU A 52 -19.35 -0.57 6.89
N GLN A 53 -18.79 0.26 6.00
CA GLN A 53 -17.46 0.03 5.43
C GLN A 53 -16.37 0.11 6.50
N ARG A 54 -16.48 1.07 7.43
CA ARG A 54 -15.54 1.24 8.55
C ARG A 54 -15.52 0.03 9.47
N ASP A 55 -16.68 -0.50 9.83
CA ASP A 55 -16.80 -1.67 10.72
C ASP A 55 -16.05 -2.89 10.14
N LEU A 56 -16.04 -3.06 8.81
CA LEU A 56 -15.22 -4.06 8.13
C LEU A 56 -13.74 -3.65 8.08
N LEU A 57 -13.46 -2.41 7.71
CA LEU A 57 -12.12 -1.88 7.46
C LEU A 57 -11.29 -1.64 8.73
N ASP A 58 -11.90 -1.68 9.91
CA ASP A 58 -11.19 -1.67 11.19
C ASP A 58 -10.46 -3.00 11.47
N THR A 59 -10.83 -4.08 10.77
CA THR A 59 -10.24 -5.41 10.98
C THR A 59 -9.63 -6.00 9.71
N LEU A 60 -10.28 -5.81 8.56
CA LEU A 60 -9.88 -6.40 7.29
C LEU A 60 -8.43 -6.06 6.89
N PRO A 61 -7.95 -4.80 6.94
CA PRO A 61 -6.59 -4.45 6.53
C PRO A 61 -5.52 -5.09 7.41
N VAL A 62 -5.76 -5.18 8.72
CA VAL A 62 -4.85 -5.81 9.69
C VAL A 62 -4.74 -7.32 9.44
N ASN A 63 -5.85 -7.95 9.06
CA ASN A 63 -5.91 -9.38 8.78
C ASN A 63 -5.55 -9.73 7.32
N SER A 64 -5.45 -8.72 6.45
CA SER A 64 -5.04 -8.92 5.06
C SER A 64 -3.55 -9.19 4.95
N HIS A 65 -3.10 -9.68 3.78
CA HIS A 65 -1.67 -9.92 3.54
C HIS A 65 -0.80 -8.67 3.71
N GLY A 66 -1.32 -7.46 3.42
CA GLY A 66 -0.60 -6.21 3.69
C GLY A 66 -0.34 -6.02 5.19
N GLY A 67 -1.30 -6.41 6.03
CA GLY A 67 -1.18 -6.45 7.48
C GLY A 67 -0.26 -7.57 7.97
N VAL A 68 -0.24 -8.74 7.30
CA VAL A 68 0.67 -9.85 7.63
C VAL A 68 2.15 -9.43 7.53
N PHE A 69 2.51 -8.57 6.58
CA PHE A 69 3.87 -8.02 6.50
C PHE A 69 4.18 -6.99 7.57
N MET A 70 3.17 -6.42 8.23
CA MET A 70 3.35 -5.50 9.35
C MET A 70 3.24 -6.25 10.67
N ARG A 71 4.38 -6.66 11.23
CA ARG A 71 4.42 -7.35 12.52
C ARG A 71 3.83 -6.50 13.64
N LYS A 72 3.95 -5.18 13.51
CA LYS A 72 3.40 -4.22 14.47
C LYS A 72 2.67 -3.10 13.73
N VAL A 73 1.36 -3.03 13.95
CA VAL A 73 0.50 -1.94 13.47
C VAL A 73 0.33 -0.91 14.58
N PHE A 74 0.72 0.34 14.35
CA PHE A 74 0.58 1.43 15.33
C PHE A 74 -0.88 1.88 15.49
N GLY A 75 -1.69 1.69 14.45
CA GLY A 75 -3.12 1.96 14.42
C GLY A 75 -3.63 2.11 12.99
N ILE A 76 -4.95 2.29 12.89
CA ILE A 76 -5.66 2.61 11.64
C ILE A 76 -6.09 4.08 11.73
N ARG A 77 -5.85 4.86 10.68
CA ARG A 77 -6.38 6.22 10.54
C ARG A 77 -7.19 6.35 9.28
N TYR A 78 -8.35 6.99 9.43
CA TYR A 78 -9.10 7.50 8.31
C TYR A 78 -8.63 8.92 8.01
N ALA A 79 -8.21 9.15 6.78
CA ALA A 79 -7.71 10.45 6.34
C ALA A 79 -8.05 10.68 4.87
N LYS A 80 -8.14 11.95 4.50
CA LYS A 80 -8.24 12.34 3.09
C LYS A 80 -7.00 11.87 2.34
N ILE A 81 -7.17 10.94 1.41
CA ILE A 81 -6.10 10.45 0.55
C ILE A 81 -6.33 11.02 -0.85
N GLY A 82 -5.45 11.93 -1.27
CA GLY A 82 -5.39 12.40 -2.65
C GLY A 82 -4.46 11.49 -3.46
N SER A 83 -4.92 11.03 -4.62
CA SER A 83 -4.07 10.34 -5.60
C SER A 83 -4.16 11.02 -6.96
N GLU A 84 -3.03 11.34 -7.54
CA GLU A 84 -2.88 11.73 -8.94
C GLU A 84 -2.08 10.64 -9.64
N ASP A 85 -2.71 9.87 -10.53
CA ASP A 85 -2.03 8.84 -11.29
C ASP A 85 -2.23 8.97 -12.80
N ASN A 86 -1.27 8.40 -13.53
CA ASN A 86 -1.35 8.14 -14.96
C ASN A 86 -0.80 6.73 -15.23
N SER A 87 -0.68 6.36 -16.52
CA SER A 87 -0.23 5.04 -16.93
C SER A 87 1.18 4.64 -16.47
N THR A 88 1.96 5.56 -15.88
CA THR A 88 3.37 5.31 -15.51
C THR A 88 3.78 5.86 -14.15
N SER A 89 2.89 6.56 -13.45
CA SER A 89 3.23 7.16 -12.17
C SER A 89 2.00 7.36 -11.30
N ILE A 90 2.22 7.32 -9.99
CA ILE A 90 1.23 7.66 -8.97
C ILE A 90 1.86 8.62 -7.97
N HIS A 91 1.13 9.66 -7.62
CA HIS A 91 1.48 10.62 -6.58
C HIS A 91 0.37 10.61 -5.54
N ILE A 92 0.72 10.22 -4.32
CA ILE A 92 -0.21 10.15 -3.20
C ILE A 92 0.13 11.23 -2.19
N LYS A 93 -0.90 11.94 -1.75
CA LYS A 93 -0.86 12.97 -0.72
C LYS A 93 -1.87 12.64 0.37
N MET A 94 -1.41 12.67 1.61
CA MET A 94 -2.24 12.55 2.81
C MET A 94 -1.74 13.57 3.85
N PRO A 95 -2.54 13.94 4.86
CA PRO A 95 -2.13 14.93 5.86
C PRO A 95 -0.79 14.63 6.55
N HIS A 96 -0.43 13.35 6.66
CA HIS A 96 0.74 12.88 7.39
C HIS A 96 1.85 12.33 6.49
N GLY A 97 1.73 12.46 5.17
CA GLY A 97 2.74 11.91 4.28
C GLY A 97 2.47 12.11 2.81
N GLU A 98 3.52 11.91 2.03
CA GLU A 98 3.52 12.11 0.60
C GLU A 98 4.47 11.11 -0.03
N MET A 99 4.04 10.49 -1.13
CA MET A 99 4.88 9.59 -1.89
C MET A 99 4.63 9.72 -3.37
N LYS A 100 5.68 9.55 -4.16
CA LYS A 100 5.57 9.50 -5.60
C LYS A 100 6.29 8.27 -6.11
N GLN A 101 5.68 7.56 -7.04
CA GLN A 101 6.25 6.37 -7.66
C GLN A 101 6.15 6.47 -9.18
N TYR A 102 7.17 5.93 -9.84
CA TYR A 102 7.26 5.84 -11.29
C TYR A 102 7.54 4.39 -11.67
N LEU A 103 6.75 3.82 -12.58
CA LEU A 103 6.98 2.47 -13.07
C LEU A 103 8.35 2.37 -13.74
N THR A 104 9.13 1.38 -13.32
CA THR A 104 10.39 1.05 -13.96
C THR A 104 10.09 0.40 -15.31
N LYS A 105 10.68 0.93 -16.38
CA LYS A 105 10.45 0.44 -17.75
C LYS A 105 11.53 -0.53 -18.18
N GLY A 106 11.12 -1.59 -18.87
CA GLY A 106 12.00 -2.50 -19.58
C GLY A 106 12.56 -1.88 -20.86
N LEU A 107 13.42 -2.64 -21.55
CA LEU A 107 13.99 -2.22 -22.84
C LEU A 107 12.93 -2.08 -23.95
N ASP A 108 11.79 -2.74 -23.79
CA ASP A 108 10.62 -2.67 -24.67
C ASP A 108 9.72 -1.46 -24.36
N GLY A 109 10.04 -0.68 -23.32
CA GLY A 109 9.27 0.50 -22.90
C GLY A 109 8.06 0.19 -22.01
N ASN A 110 7.75 -1.08 -21.77
CA ASN A 110 6.65 -1.50 -20.88
C ASN A 110 7.12 -1.56 -19.42
N PRO A 111 6.21 -1.46 -18.43
CA PRO A 111 6.53 -1.68 -17.02
C PRO A 111 7.15 -3.06 -16.78
N VAL A 112 8.18 -3.11 -15.94
CA VAL A 112 8.79 -4.37 -15.51
C VAL A 112 7.85 -5.06 -14.52
N ARG A 113 7.27 -6.17 -14.96
CA ARG A 113 6.42 -7.04 -14.14
C ARG A 113 7.25 -7.96 -13.25
N ILE A 114 6.77 -8.20 -12.04
CA ILE A 114 7.32 -9.17 -11.10
C ILE A 114 6.46 -10.43 -11.17
N GLU A 115 6.92 -11.40 -11.95
CA GLU A 115 6.27 -12.71 -12.09
C GLU A 115 6.63 -13.64 -10.91
N ASN A 116 5.76 -14.61 -10.61
CA ASN A 116 5.95 -15.60 -9.53
C ASN A 116 6.24 -14.99 -8.15
N GLN A 117 5.73 -13.78 -7.91
CA GLN A 117 5.86 -13.13 -6.63
C GLN A 117 5.16 -13.95 -5.53
N VAL A 118 5.75 -13.98 -4.34
CA VAL A 118 5.44 -14.95 -3.27
C VAL A 118 4.02 -14.82 -2.72
N LEU A 119 3.28 -13.76 -3.07
CA LEU A 119 1.93 -13.49 -2.59
C LEU A 119 0.89 -13.77 -3.68
N PRO A 120 0.27 -14.96 -3.69
CA PRO A 120 -0.58 -15.42 -4.79
C PRO A 120 -1.83 -14.55 -5.10
N ILE A 121 -2.17 -13.60 -4.21
CA ILE A 121 -3.31 -12.70 -4.38
C ILE A 121 -2.99 -11.37 -5.07
N LEU A 122 -1.71 -10.96 -5.18
CA LEU A 122 -1.37 -9.75 -5.94
C LEU A 122 -1.18 -10.15 -7.41
N ARG A 123 -2.00 -9.58 -8.28
CA ARG A 123 -1.84 -9.69 -9.74
C ARG A 123 -1.23 -8.39 -10.25
N ASP A 124 -0.54 -8.48 -11.38
CA ASP A 124 0.03 -7.31 -12.08
C ASP A 124 0.94 -6.46 -11.16
N LEU A 125 1.85 -7.15 -10.48
CA LEU A 125 2.85 -6.53 -9.63
C LEU A 125 3.94 -5.89 -10.50
N GLU A 126 4.18 -4.59 -10.34
CA GLU A 126 5.15 -3.86 -11.15
C GLU A 126 6.23 -3.21 -10.28
N ALA A 127 7.47 -3.25 -10.78
CA ALA A 127 8.60 -2.56 -10.13
C ALA A 127 8.48 -1.05 -10.34
N CYS A 128 8.77 -0.28 -9.31
CA CYS A 128 8.77 1.18 -9.41
C CYS A 128 9.98 1.83 -8.72
N HIS A 129 10.33 3.02 -9.20
CA HIS A 129 11.23 3.95 -8.53
C HIS A 129 10.40 4.94 -7.70
N THR A 130 10.77 5.07 -6.43
CA THR A 130 10.16 5.98 -5.46
C THR A 130 11.17 7.08 -5.14
N PRO A 131 11.19 8.21 -5.86
CA PRO A 131 12.16 9.28 -5.64
C PRO A 131 12.06 9.89 -4.25
N PHE A 132 10.85 9.92 -3.68
CA PHE A 132 10.65 10.30 -2.29
C PHE A 132 9.47 9.58 -1.67
N TRP A 133 9.60 9.34 -0.37
CA TRP A 133 8.50 8.98 0.51
C TRP A 133 8.73 9.63 1.87
N CYS A 134 7.86 10.57 2.21
CA CYS A 134 7.87 11.28 3.48
C CYS A 134 6.66 10.88 4.31
N PHE A 135 6.88 10.66 5.60
CA PHE A 135 5.84 10.28 6.54
C PHE A 135 6.14 10.85 7.93
N GLY A 136 5.13 11.41 8.59
CA GLY A 136 5.23 11.99 9.92
C GLY A 136 3.97 11.75 10.73
N ASP A 137 3.94 10.65 11.49
CA ASP A 137 2.81 10.28 12.36
C ASP A 137 3.23 9.26 13.41
N TYR A 138 2.40 9.04 14.44
CA TYR A 138 2.64 8.08 15.53
C TYR A 138 3.98 8.31 16.25
N GLY A 139 4.44 9.56 16.31
CA GLY A 139 5.75 9.91 16.89
C GLY A 139 6.95 9.40 16.08
N ARG A 140 6.73 8.99 14.82
CA ARG A 140 7.75 8.58 13.87
C ARG A 140 7.83 9.59 12.73
N ASN A 141 9.04 9.79 12.22
CA ASN A 141 9.28 10.54 11.00
C ASN A 141 10.17 9.69 10.10
N PHE A 142 9.71 9.42 8.89
CA PHE A 142 10.45 8.73 7.86
C PHE A 142 10.62 9.65 6.66
N GLU A 143 11.86 9.76 6.17
CA GLU A 143 12.17 10.46 4.93
C GLU A 143 13.07 9.55 4.09
N TYR A 144 12.49 8.94 3.08
CA TYR A 144 13.19 8.12 2.12
C TYR A 144 13.40 8.87 0.83
N ARG A 145 14.56 8.63 0.21
CA ARG A 145 14.91 9.15 -1.11
C ARG A 145 15.42 8.02 -1.98
N ASP A 146 15.03 8.04 -3.25
CA ASP A 146 15.51 7.14 -4.30
C ASP A 146 15.47 5.66 -3.92
N ARG A 147 14.30 5.18 -3.50
CA ARG A 147 14.08 3.77 -3.15
C ARG A 147 13.46 3.00 -4.30
N CYS A 148 13.75 1.70 -4.36
CA CYS A 148 12.89 0.78 -5.10
C CYS A 148 11.54 0.64 -4.38
N GLY A 149 10.50 0.41 -5.15
CA GLY A 149 9.16 0.16 -4.66
C GLY A 149 8.46 -0.87 -5.52
N VAL A 150 7.26 -1.21 -5.08
CA VAL A 150 6.33 -2.08 -5.80
C VAL A 150 4.99 -1.34 -5.90
N TRP A 151 4.41 -1.33 -7.09
CA TRP A 151 3.02 -0.92 -7.33
C TRP A 151 2.22 -2.16 -7.71
N ALA A 152 1.09 -2.36 -7.04
CA ALA A 152 0.14 -3.42 -7.31
C ALA A 152 -1.30 -2.87 -7.34
N ASP A 153 -2.12 -3.35 -8.26
CA ASP A 153 -3.57 -3.15 -8.24
C ASP A 153 -4.25 -4.45 -7.78
N PHE A 154 -5.30 -4.34 -6.96
CA PHE A 154 -5.93 -5.49 -6.33
C PHE A 154 -7.38 -5.65 -6.76
N VAL A 155 -7.78 -6.92 -6.93
CA VAL A 155 -9.17 -7.35 -6.93
C VAL A 155 -9.31 -8.33 -5.75
N PHE A 156 -9.93 -7.88 -4.67
CA PHE A 156 -10.19 -8.74 -3.51
C PHE A 156 -11.57 -9.39 -3.70
N GLN A 157 -11.60 -10.71 -3.90
CA GLN A 157 -12.83 -11.50 -3.88
C GLN A 157 -12.88 -12.23 -2.54
N GLY A 158 -13.86 -11.90 -1.70
CA GLY A 158 -14.09 -12.47 -0.37
C GLY A 158 -15.57 -12.72 -0.13
#